data_AF-A0A9P9AI86-F1
#
_entry.id   AF-A0A9P9AI86-F1
#
_cell.length_a   1.000
_cell.length_b   1.000
_cell.length_c   1.000
_cell.angle_alpha   90.00
_cell.angle_beta   90.00
_cell.angle_gamma   90.00
#
_symmetry.space_group_name_H-M   'P 1'
#
loop_
_entity.id
_entity.type
_entity.pdbx_description
1 polymer ?
#
loop_
_entity_poly.entity_id
_entity_poly.type
_entity_poly.pdbx_seq_one_letter_code
_entity_poly.pdbx_strand_id
1 'polypeptide(L)' 'MESREYRQSSWSSFLAPFTGALGWTQEEVTVFLVNLRKELTDPKIHAYWPIVSVYGQKPYT' A
#
# COMPACT_ATOMS: atom_id res chain seq x y z
N MET A 1 -21.85 6.44 -3.25
CA MET A 1 -20.71 5.92 -2.47
C MET A 1 -20.00 7.13 -1.88
N GLU A 2 -20.08 7.31 -0.57
CA GLU A 2 -19.76 8.58 0.11
C GLU A 2 -18.25 8.79 0.28
N SER A 3 -17.81 10.05 0.16
CA SER A 3 -16.42 10.48 0.37
C SER A 3 -15.87 10.20 1.78
N ARG A 4 -16.75 9.87 2.74
CA ARG A 4 -16.41 9.51 4.12
C ARG A 4 -15.92 8.06 4.24
N GLU A 5 -16.46 7.13 3.46
CA GLU A 5 -15.98 5.73 3.41
C GLU A 5 -14.59 5.63 2.78
N TYR A 6 -14.31 6.47 1.77
CA TYR A 6 -13.00 6.52 1.11
C TYR A 6 -11.87 6.89 2.07
N ARG A 7 -12.18 7.74 3.06
CA ARG A 7 -11.21 8.09 4.10
C ARG A 7 -10.99 6.93 5.06
N GLN A 8 -12.02 6.15 5.39
CA GLN A 8 -11.92 5.03 6.34
C GLN A 8 -11.20 3.80 5.75
N SER A 9 -11.42 3.50 4.46
CA SER A 9 -10.83 2.34 3.78
C SER A 9 -9.32 2.50 3.57
N SER A 10 -8.88 3.68 3.11
CA SER A 10 -7.46 3.95 2.87
C SER A 10 -6.66 4.10 4.18
N TRP A 11 -7.30 4.48 5.29
CA TRP A 11 -6.64 4.65 6.59
C TRP A 11 -6.41 3.32 7.33
N SER A 12 -7.31 2.34 7.15
CA SER A 12 -7.23 1.03 7.82
C SER A 12 -5.97 0.25 7.46
N SER A 13 -5.59 0.27 6.17
CA SER A 13 -4.42 -0.47 5.65
C SER A 13 -3.08 -0.01 6.21
N PHE A 14 -2.99 1.24 6.68
CA PHE A 14 -1.76 1.82 7.21
C PHE A 14 -1.81 2.07 8.73
N LEU A 15 -2.97 2.24 9.35
CA LEU A 15 -3.00 2.35 10.81
C LEU A 15 -2.87 0.99 11.49
N ALA A 16 -3.68 0.00 11.12
CA ALA A 16 -3.75 -1.26 11.84
C ALA A 16 -2.39 -1.98 11.99
N PRO A 17 -1.57 -2.14 10.93
CA PRO A 17 -0.27 -2.79 11.09
C PRO A 17 0.76 -1.89 11.80
N PHE A 18 0.77 -0.59 11.56
CA PHE A 18 1.80 0.29 12.13
C PHE A 18 1.54 0.63 13.60
N THR A 19 0.29 0.89 13.97
CA THR A 19 -0.06 1.16 15.37
C THR A 19 -0.22 -0.12 16.19
N GLY A 20 -0.56 -1.24 15.54
CA GLY A 20 -0.73 -2.54 16.20
C GLY A 20 0.57 -3.32 16.32
N ALA A 21 1.20 -3.67 15.19
CA ALA A 21 2.38 -4.53 15.18
C ALA A 21 3.69 -3.79 15.45
N LEU A 22 3.81 -2.55 14.97
CA LEU A 22 5.00 -1.71 15.20
C LEU A 22 4.85 -0.75 16.40
N GLY A 23 3.66 -0.62 16.98
CA GLY A 23 3.41 0.21 18.17
C GLY A 23 3.55 1.72 17.93
N TRP A 24 3.46 2.18 16.69
CA TRP A 24 3.58 3.61 16.35
C TRP A 24 2.33 4.38 16.76
N THR A 25 2.49 5.68 17.02
CA THR A 25 1.36 6.59 17.23
C THR A 25 0.69 6.95 15.90
N GLN A 26 -0.58 7.35 15.93
CA GLN A 26 -1.30 7.75 14.72
C GLN A 26 -0.64 8.96 14.03
N GLU A 27 -0.07 9.85 14.83
CA GLU A 27 0.62 11.06 14.39
C GLU A 27 1.88 10.69 13.61
N GLU A 28 2.70 9.76 14.12
CA GLU A 28 3.90 9.27 13.43
C GLU A 28 3.56 8.60 12.10
N VAL A 29 2.52 7.76 12.08
CA VAL A 29 2.04 7.13 10.84
C VAL A 29 1.57 8.19 9.84
N THR A 30 0.88 9.23 10.30
CA THR A 30 0.39 10.30 9.43
C THR A 30 1.55 11.07 8.80
N VAL A 31 2.57 11.43 9.58
CA VAL A 31 3.78 12.11 9.07
C VAL A 31 4.53 11.22 8.08
N PHE A 32 4.64 9.93 8.38
CA PHE A 32 5.23 8.94 7.47
C PHE A 32 4.47 8.86 6.14
N LEU A 33 3.14 8.79 6.16
CA LEU A 33 2.32 8.69 4.95
C LEU A 33 2.40 9.95 4.07
N VAL A 34 2.57 11.14 4.66
CA VAL A 34 2.78 12.38 3.90
C VAL A 34 4.08 12.32 3.10
N ASN A 35 5.15 11.79 3.69
CA ASN A 35 6.42 11.61 2.99
C ASN A 35 6.34 10.48 1.96
N LEU A 36 5.73 9.35 2.32
CA LEU A 36 5.51 8.21 1.42
C LEU A 36 4.81 8.63 0.12
N ARG A 37 3.81 9.51 0.19
CA ARG A 37 3.11 10.03 -1.00
C ARG A 37 4.03 10.79 -1.96
N LYS A 38 5.00 11.54 -1.43
CA LYS A 38 5.98 12.28 -2.25
C LYS A 38 6.89 11.31 -2.98
N GLU A 39 7.42 10.32 -2.27
CA GLU A 39 8.31 9.30 -2.83
C GLU A 39 7.60 8.47 -3.91
N LEU A 40 6.33 8.08 -3.69
CA LEU A 40 5.54 7.35 -4.68
C LEU A 40 5.25 8.14 -5.96
N THR A 41 5.35 9.47 -5.91
CA THR A 41 5.12 10.35 -7.06
C THR A 41 6.43 10.76 -7.74
N ASP A 42 7.59 10.48 -7.13
CA ASP A 42 8.89 10.85 -7.71
C ASP A 42 9.28 9.90 -8.86
N PRO A 43 9.35 10.38 -10.12
CA PRO A 43 9.72 9.56 -11.26
C PRO A 43 11.18 9.08 -11.23
N LYS A 44 12.03 9.61 -10.34
CA LYS A 44 13.40 9.14 -10.13
C LYS A 44 13.44 7.82 -9.37
N ILE A 45 12.38 7.50 -8.62
CA ILE A 45 12.28 6.27 -7.83
C ILE A 45 11.55 5.22 -8.66
N HIS A 46 12.32 4.33 -9.30
CA HIS A 46 11.74 3.24 -10.07
C HIS A 46 11.51 2.02 -9.19
N ALA A 47 10.24 1.74 -8.86
CA ALA A 47 9.86 0.52 -8.17
C ALA A 47 9.96 -0.68 -9.12
N TYR A 48 10.97 -1.53 -8.94
CA TYR A 48 11.09 -2.78 -9.69
C TYR A 48 10.22 -3.86 -9.04
N TRP A 49 9.11 -4.23 -9.70
CA TRP A 49 8.23 -5.31 -9.25
C TRP A 49 8.33 -6.50 -10.21
N PRO A 50 8.99 -7.60 -9.79
CA PRO A 50 9.05 -8.81 -10.61
C PRO A 50 7.68 -9.51 -10.59
N ILE A 51 6.83 -9.18 -11.56
CA ILE A 51 5.54 -9.86 -11.75
C ILE A 51 5.81 -11.13 -12.56
N VAL A 52 5.82 -12.28 -11.88
CA VAL A 52 5.96 -13.58 -12.53
C VAL A 52 4.58 -14.07 -12.92
N SER A 53 4.28 -14.03 -14.22
CA SER A 53 3.08 -14.65 -14.78
C SER A 53 3.42 -16.06 -15.23
N VAL A 54 2.82 -17.06 -14.57
CA VAL A 54 2.91 -18.46 -15.00
C VAL A 54 1.61 -18.83 -15.70
N TYR A 55 1.71 -19.35 -16.92
CA TYR A 55 0.57 -19.92 -17.63
C TYR A 55 0.76 -21.43 -17.72
N GLY A 56 -0.34 -22.17 -17.52
CA GLY A 56 -0.38 -23.61 -17.72
C GLY A 56 -1.32 -23.91 -18.89
N GLN A 57 -0.86 -24.73 -19.84
CA GLN A 57 -1.73 -25.31 -20.85
C GLN A 57 -2.16 -26.70 -20.36
N LYS A 58 -3.47 -26.95 -20.32
CA LYS A 58 -4.00 -28.28 -20.08
C LYS A 58 -3.41 -29.26 -21.12
N PRO A 59 -2.92 -30.44 -20.72
CA PRO A 59 -2.43 -31.45 -21.66
C PRO A 59 -3.55 -31.89 -22.61
N TYR A 60 -3.22 -32.06 -23.89
CA TYR A 60 -4.11 -32.70 -24.84
C TYR A 60 -4.03 -34.21 -24.64
N THR A 61 -5.08 -34.75 -24.05
CA THR A 61 -5.39 -36.17 -23.81
C THR A 61 -4.32 -36.97 -23.06
#